data_AF-A0A1W9RH59-F1
#
_entry.id   AF-A0A1W9RH59-F1
#
_cell.length_a   1.000
_cell.length_b   1.000
_cell.length_c   1.000
_cell.angle_alpha   90.00
_cell.angle_beta   90.00
_cell.angle_gamma   90.00
#
_symmetry.space_group_name_H-M   'P 1'
#
loop_
_entity.id
_entity.type
_entity.pdbx_description
1 polymer ?
#
loop_
_entity_poly.entity_id
_entity_poly.type
_entity_poly.pdbx_seq_one_letter_code
_entity_poly.pdbx_strand_id
1 'polypeptide(L)' 'MAKKGKRIDEFSRLTNREREILKLISEGYTSKQIAEMLFISVKTVDNHRANIMNKLGIHDTASLVRYAIRIGLIDG' A
#
# COMPACT_ATOMS: atom_id res chain seq x y z
N MET A 1 -22.00 -11.18 9.77
CA MET A 1 -20.90 -11.77 8.97
C MET A 1 -20.97 -11.22 7.54
N ALA A 2 -20.24 -10.15 7.19
CA ALA A 2 -20.24 -9.61 5.81
C ALA A 2 -19.05 -8.65 5.59
N LYS A 3 -17.80 -9.12 5.76
CA LYS A 3 -16.62 -8.25 5.65
C LYS A 3 -15.43 -8.86 4.92
N LYS A 4 -15.48 -10.11 4.44
CA LYS A 4 -14.35 -10.76 3.75
C LYS A 4 -14.37 -10.55 2.22
N GLY A 5 -15.55 -10.58 1.59
CA GLY A 5 -15.71 -10.38 0.14
C GLY A 5 -15.25 -9.01 -0.34
N LYS A 6 -15.93 -7.94 0.10
CA LYS A 6 -15.70 -6.54 -0.32
C LYS A 6 -14.25 -6.02 -0.20
N ARG A 7 -13.41 -6.65 0.64
CA ARG A 7 -12.06 -6.16 0.96
C ARG A 7 -10.98 -6.74 0.06
N ILE A 8 -11.14 -8.00 -0.37
CA ILE A 8 -10.25 -8.57 -1.40
C ILE A 8 -10.47 -7.82 -2.72
N ASP A 9 -11.70 -7.37 -2.96
CA ASP A 9 -12.05 -6.50 -4.09
C ASP A 9 -11.35 -5.12 -4.06
N GLU A 10 -10.94 -4.61 -2.89
CA GLU A 10 -10.21 -3.34 -2.79
C GLU A 10 -8.72 -3.54 -3.08
N PHE A 11 -8.13 -4.63 -2.57
CA PHE A 11 -6.74 -4.96 -2.84
C PHE A 11 -6.51 -5.33 -4.31
N SER A 12 -7.49 -5.99 -4.94
CA SER A 12 -7.43 -6.35 -6.36
C SER A 12 -7.38 -5.13 -7.29
N ARG A 13 -7.89 -3.96 -6.86
CA ARG A 13 -7.81 -2.69 -7.60
C ARG A 13 -6.41 -2.09 -7.66
N LEU A 14 -5.53 -2.51 -6.76
CA LEU A 14 -4.13 -2.10 -6.82
C LEU A 14 -3.41 -2.87 -7.91
N THR A 15 -2.64 -2.15 -8.73
CA THR A 15 -1.67 -2.72 -9.66
C THR A 15 -0.57 -3.46 -8.90
N ASN A 16 0.17 -4.34 -9.58
CA ASN A 16 1.28 -5.08 -8.96
C ASN A 16 2.30 -4.15 -8.29
N ARG A 17 2.63 -3.03 -8.94
CA ARG A 17 3.57 -2.05 -8.41
C ARG A 17 3.03 -1.33 -7.17
N GLU A 18 1.74 -0.99 -7.16
CA GLU A 18 1.10 -0.38 -6.00
C GLU A 18 1.03 -1.36 -4.81
N ARG A 19 0.84 -2.66 -5.06
CA ARG A 19 0.87 -3.69 -3.99
C ARG A 19 2.26 -3.83 -3.38
N GLU A 20 3.30 -3.85 -4.22
CA GLU A 20 4.69 -3.88 -3.78
C GLU A 20 5.03 -2.65 -2.93
N ILE A 21 4.66 -1.46 -3.40
CA ILE A 21 4.86 -0.20 -2.66
C ILE A 21 4.07 -0.20 -1.34
N LEU A 22 2.81 -0.65 -1.34
CA LEU A 22 2.01 -0.77 -0.12
C LEU A 22 2.69 -1.69 0.90
N LYS A 23 3.24 -2.83 0.46
CA LYS A 23 3.97 -3.75 1.33
C LYS A 23 5.16 -3.06 1.99
N LEU A 24 6.02 -2.40 1.21
CA LEU A 24 7.20 -1.71 1.73
C LEU A 24 6.84 -0.56 2.69
N ILE A 25 5.77 0.19 2.39
CA ILE A 25 5.26 1.22 3.33
C ILE A 25 4.85 0.58 4.65
N SER A 26 4.19 -0.57 4.58
CA SER A 26 3.68 -1.28 5.74
C SER A 26 4.80 -1.88 6.59
N GLU A 27 5.92 -2.24 5.95
CA GLU A 27 7.17 -2.67 6.60
C GLU A 27 7.99 -1.49 7.19
N GLY A 28 7.54 -0.24 6.99
CA GLY A 28 8.14 0.95 7.60
C GLY A 28 9.17 1.68 6.74
N TYR A 29 9.30 1.32 5.45
CA TYR A 29 10.23 2.01 4.56
C TYR A 29 9.72 3.40 4.14
N THR A 30 10.64 4.37 4.12
CA THR A 30 10.40 5.73 3.62
C THR A 30 10.29 5.76 2.09
N SER A 31 9.66 6.78 1.51
CA SER A 31 9.60 6.94 0.04
C SER A 31 10.98 6.95 -0.62
N LYS A 32 12.00 7.48 0.08
CA LYS A 32 13.39 7.47 -0.38
C LYS A 32 13.98 6.06 -0.44
N GLN A 33 13.85 5.29 0.63
CA GLN A 33 14.32 3.89 0.66
C GLN A 33 13.59 3.03 -0.38
N ILE A 34 12.28 3.23 -0.53
CA ILE A 34 11.48 2.52 -1.55
C ILE A 34 11.97 2.87 -2.96
N ALA A 35 12.25 4.14 -3.23
CA ALA A 35 12.78 4.59 -4.52
C ALA A 35 14.13 3.92 -4.84
N GLU A 36 15.02 3.84 -3.85
CA GLU A 36 16.32 3.15 -3.97
C GLU A 36 16.16 1.64 -4.21
N MET A 37 15.36 0.95 -3.40
CA MET A 37 15.12 -0.50 -3.53
C MET A 37 14.50 -0.87 -4.88
N LEU A 38 13.63 0.00 -5.40
CA LEU A 38 12.84 -0.27 -6.59
C LEU A 38 13.38 0.40 -7.85
N PHE A 39 14.55 1.04 -7.77
CA PHE A 39 15.24 1.75 -8.86
C PHE A 39 14.35 2.75 -9.63
N ILE A 40 13.57 3.54 -8.89
CA ILE A 40 12.68 4.58 -9.44
C ILE A 40 12.85 5.91 -8.69
N SER A 41 12.29 6.99 -9.20
CA SER A 41 12.35 8.28 -8.52
C SER A 41 11.44 8.31 -7.27
N VAL A 42 11.82 9.10 -6.25
CA VAL A 42 10.98 9.35 -5.06
C VAL A 42 9.61 9.91 -5.48
N LYS A 43 9.58 10.81 -6.48
CA LYS A 43 8.34 11.34 -7.05
C LYS A 43 7.44 10.26 -7.63
N THR A 44 8.02 9.24 -8.26
CA THR A 44 7.27 8.08 -8.76
C THR A 44 6.67 7.28 -7.61
N VAL A 45 7.42 7.06 -6.53
CA VAL A 45 6.90 6.40 -5.32
C VAL A 45 5.74 7.20 -4.72
N ASP A 46 5.88 8.52 -4.58
CA ASP A 46 4.84 9.38 -4.01
C ASP A 46 3.58 9.39 -4.88
N ASN A 47 3.71 9.37 -6.21
CA ASN A 47 2.56 9.21 -7.12
C ASN A 47 1.85 7.87 -6.91
N HIS A 48 2.59 6.77 -6.75
CA HIS A 48 1.99 5.47 -6.42
C HIS A 48 1.32 5.49 -5.03
N ARG A 49 1.93 6.13 -4.02
CA ARG A 49 1.32 6.31 -2.68
C ARG A 49 -0.02 7.03 -2.77
N ALA A 50 -0.07 8.14 -3.49
CA ALA A 50 -1.30 8.90 -3.70
C ALA A 50 -2.38 8.07 -4.40
N ASN A 51 -2.00 7.28 -5.42
CA ASN A 51 -2.92 6.40 -6.12
C ASN A 51 -3.45 5.27 -5.22
N ILE A 52 -2.59 4.65 -4.40
CA ILE A 52 -2.99 3.63 -3.41
C ILE A 52 -4.01 4.23 -2.44
N MET A 53 -3.69 5.38 -1.85
CA MET A 53 -4.55 6.10 -0.91
C MET A 53 -5.92 6.40 -1.51
N ASN A 54 -5.95 6.93 -2.73
CA ASN A 54 -7.18 7.23 -3.45
C ASN A 54 -8.01 5.96 -3.76
N LYS A 55 -7.36 4.89 -4.26
CA LYS A 55 -8.03 3.63 -4.60
C LYS A 55 -8.61 2.90 -3.38
N LEU A 56 -7.94 3.01 -2.23
CA LEU A 56 -8.39 2.39 -0.98
C LEU A 56 -9.27 3.32 -0.12
N GLY A 57 -9.37 4.61 -0.46
CA GLY A 57 -10.04 5.61 0.38
C GLY A 57 -9.37 5.79 1.74
N ILE A 58 -8.04 5.64 1.80
CA ILE A 58 -7.23 5.72 3.03
C ILE A 58 -6.32 6.93 2.92
N HIS A 59 -6.35 7.83 3.90
CA HIS A 59 -5.67 9.13 3.79
C HIS A 59 -4.47 9.28 4.73
N ASP A 60 -4.09 8.24 5.47
CA ASP A 60 -2.94 8.27 6.37
C ASP A 60 -2.15 6.95 6.36
N THR A 61 -0.84 7.05 6.62
CA THR A 61 0.07 5.91 6.59
C THR A 61 -0.27 4.86 7.65
N ALA A 62 -0.70 5.27 8.85
CA ALA A 62 -1.04 4.32 9.91
C ALA A 62 -2.25 3.46 9.53
N SER A 63 -3.23 4.05 8.85
CA SER A 63 -4.37 3.32 8.28
C SER A 63 -3.96 2.38 7.13
N LEU A 64 -2.96 2.74 6.32
CA LEU A 64 -2.40 1.82 5.32
C LEU A 64 -1.72 0.61 5.96
N VAL A 65 -0.93 0.82 7.01
CA VAL A 65 -0.29 -0.27 7.78
C VAL A 65 -1.36 -1.19 8.38
N ARG A 66 -2.37 -0.63 9.07
CA ARG A 66 -3.49 -1.41 9.61
C ARG A 66 -4.26 -2.16 8.52
N TYR A 67 -4.43 -1.55 7.35
CA TYR A 67 -5.06 -2.19 6.20
C TYR A 67 -4.26 -3.42 5.76
N ALA A 68 -2.93 -3.29 5.63
CA ALA A 68 -2.03 -4.35 5.20
C ALA A 68 -2.02 -5.54 6.17
N ILE A 69 -1.92 -5.30 7.48
CA ILE A 69 -2.00 -6.34 8.52
C ILE A 69 -3.34 -7.08 8.42
N ARG A 70 -4.44 -6.33 8.31
CA ARG A 70 -5.81 -6.89 8.27
C ARG A 70 -6.07 -7.79 7.06
N ILE A 71 -5.39 -7.55 5.92
CA ILE A 71 -5.51 -8.41 4.73
C ILE A 71 -4.44 -9.51 4.69
N GLY A 72 -3.55 -9.59 5.69
CA GLY A 72 -2.46 -10.57 5.75
C GLY A 72 -1.32 -10.27 4.76
N LEU A 73 -1.13 -9.01 4.37
CA LEU A 73 -0.03 -8.62 3.47
C LEU A 73 1.32 -8.57 4.20
N ILE A 74 1.29 -8.22 5.49
CA ILE A 74 2.42 -8.24 6.42
C ILE A 74 1.96 -8.79 7.78
N ASP A 75 2.91 -9.30 8.56
CA ASP A 75 2.67 -9.65 9.96
C ASP A 75 2.71 -8.37 10.82
N GLY A 76 1.84 -8.31 11.83
CA GLY A 76 1.65 -7.15 12.71
C GLY A 76 2.14 -7.38 14.13
#